data_AF-A0A497NQF3-F1
#
_entry.id   AF-A0A497NQF3-F1
#
_cell.length_a   1.000
_cell.length_b   1.000
_cell.length_c   1.000
_cell.angle_alpha   90.00
_cell.angle_beta   90.00
_cell.angle_gamma   90.00
#
_symmetry.space_group_name_H-M   'P 1'
#
loop_
_entity.id
_entity.type
_entity.pdbx_description
1 polymer ?
#
loop_
_entity_poly.entity_id
_entity_poly.type
_entity_poly.pdbx_seq_one_letter_code
_entity_poly.pdbx_strand_id
1 'polypeptide(L)'
;MKLMINAPIPHLDLVSHLDQHLVLAHLLEGEYLEFYKRQRESGAYIVLDNGVVETGVPQIDKSKVEALRPHEVVAPDYLYDVERTCEESAKFAALIRSEFPTIKIMCVPQGNSPKEYMECLKVFVDAPWCDVIGLGKAASLALTPKVARPKRPMPAFVVAGRHRALTYLMEVGAEIPVHILGLGHPNELRVYGAFPNVRSVDTSWCFRVVQEQAVTDFHRQLSPSQLEKSKELMAFLESMCK
;
A
#
# COMPACT_ATOMS: atom_id res chain seq x y z
N MET A 1 -3.23 2.96 -15.00
CA MET A 1 -3.07 2.83 -13.53
C MET A 1 -1.71 3.38 -13.16
N LYS A 2 -1.62 4.07 -12.02
CA LYS A 2 -0.41 4.73 -11.54
C LYS A 2 0.49 3.76 -10.76
N LEU A 3 1.79 3.69 -11.08
CA LEU A 3 2.77 2.82 -10.42
C LEU A 3 3.63 3.59 -9.42
N MET A 4 3.81 3.02 -8.23
CA MET A 4 4.78 3.44 -7.21
C MET A 4 5.78 2.30 -6.98
N ILE A 5 7.07 2.62 -6.90
CA ILE A 5 8.12 1.62 -6.65
C ILE A 5 8.85 1.96 -5.36
N ASN A 6 8.90 0.99 -4.44
CA ASN A 6 9.55 1.14 -3.13
C ASN A 6 10.99 0.62 -3.22
N ALA A 7 11.94 1.53 -3.39
CA ALA A 7 13.36 1.22 -3.43
C ALA A 7 13.99 1.10 -2.04
N PRO A 8 15.01 0.23 -1.85
CA PRO A 8 15.88 0.30 -0.69
C PRO A 8 16.57 1.65 -0.62
N ILE A 9 16.85 2.10 0.60
CA ILE A 9 17.41 3.41 0.92
C ILE A 9 18.67 3.72 0.09
N PRO A 10 19.65 2.81 -0.07
CA PRO A 10 20.85 3.11 -0.86
C PRO A 10 20.62 3.27 -2.37
N HIS A 11 19.40 3.04 -2.87
CA HIS A 11 19.03 3.08 -4.29
C HIS A 11 17.79 3.95 -4.54
N LEU A 12 17.52 4.93 -3.67
CA LEU A 12 16.39 5.85 -3.84
C LEU A 12 16.49 6.69 -5.13
N ASP A 13 17.70 6.93 -5.62
CA ASP A 13 17.96 7.62 -6.89
C ASP A 13 17.25 6.94 -8.07
N LEU A 14 17.13 5.61 -8.03
CA LEU A 14 16.46 4.83 -9.08
C LEU A 14 14.98 5.14 -9.24
N VAL A 15 14.33 5.68 -8.21
CA VAL A 15 12.89 5.99 -8.26
C VAL A 15 12.63 7.49 -8.32
N SER A 16 13.67 8.33 -8.32
CA SER A 16 13.54 9.79 -8.29
C SER A 16 12.78 10.39 -9.47
N HIS A 17 12.72 9.69 -10.61
CA HIS A 17 11.99 10.11 -11.81
C HIS A 17 10.48 9.86 -11.74
N LEU A 18 9.99 9.15 -10.72
CA LEU A 18 8.56 8.86 -10.58
C LEU A 18 7.83 10.08 -10.00
N ASP A 19 6.67 10.41 -10.56
CA ASP A 19 5.81 11.51 -10.07
C ASP A 19 5.01 11.13 -8.80
N GLN A 20 5.26 9.96 -8.22
CA GLN A 20 4.51 9.47 -7.08
C GLN A 20 5.25 8.38 -6.32
N HIS A 21 5.04 8.36 -5.00
CA HIS A 21 5.71 7.45 -4.10
C HIS A 21 4.80 6.98 -2.98
N LEU A 22 4.98 5.72 -2.60
CA LEU A 22 4.53 5.19 -1.32
C LEU A 22 5.75 5.16 -0.39
N VAL A 23 5.65 5.85 0.73
CA VAL A 23 6.72 6.10 1.69
C VAL A 23 6.40 5.34 2.97
N LEU A 24 7.37 4.60 3.51
CA LEU A 24 7.16 3.75 4.68
C LEU A 24 7.41 4.55 5.96
N ALA A 25 6.41 4.68 6.83
CA ALA A 25 6.51 5.49 8.04
C ALA A 25 7.61 5.03 9.02
N HIS A 26 7.91 3.73 9.07
CA HIS A 26 8.94 3.19 9.96
C HIS A 26 10.38 3.48 9.49
N LEU A 27 10.57 3.94 8.24
CA LEU A 27 11.87 4.36 7.70
C LEU A 27 12.01 5.88 7.66
N LEU A 28 11.01 6.64 8.15
CA LEU A 28 10.87 8.08 7.93
C LEU A 28 11.82 8.92 8.80
N GLU A 29 13.11 8.75 8.56
CA GLU A 29 14.20 9.45 9.23
C GLU A 29 15.41 9.63 8.29
N GLY A 30 16.38 10.44 8.72
CA GLY A 30 17.67 10.61 8.03
C GLY A 30 17.54 10.89 6.53
N GLU A 31 18.32 10.18 5.73
CA GLU A 31 18.35 10.36 4.27
C GLU A 31 17.02 10.02 3.58
N TYR A 32 16.24 9.09 4.14
CA TYR A 32 14.97 8.65 3.56
C TYR A 32 13.91 9.77 3.66
N LEU A 33 13.79 10.40 4.84
CA LEU A 33 12.91 11.56 5.02
C LEU A 33 13.32 12.71 4.10
N GLU A 34 14.61 13.05 4.06
CA GLU A 34 15.10 14.17 3.25
C GLU A 34 14.93 13.92 1.75
N PHE A 35 15.08 12.69 1.28
CA PHE A 35 14.77 12.32 -0.09
C PHE A 35 13.29 12.58 -0.44
N TYR A 36 12.35 12.09 0.37
CA TYR A 36 10.93 12.24 0.05
C TYR A 36 10.38 13.64 0.30
N LYS A 37 11.00 14.45 1.16
CA LYS A 37 10.74 15.90 1.20
C LYS A 37 11.09 16.57 -0.13
N ARG A 38 12.26 16.26 -0.71
CA ARG A 38 12.64 16.80 -2.03
C ARG A 38 11.72 16.32 -3.14
N GLN A 39 11.34 15.04 -3.15
CA GLN A 39 10.35 14.53 -4.12
C GLN A 39 9.00 15.25 -3.98
N ARG A 40 8.57 15.51 -2.75
CA ARG A 40 7.35 16.28 -2.50
C ARG A 40 7.48 17.71 -3.04
N GLU A 41 8.57 18.39 -2.74
CA GLU A 41 8.84 19.77 -3.17
C GLU A 41 8.94 19.90 -4.69
N SER A 42 9.42 18.85 -5.38
CA SER A 42 9.43 18.78 -6.84
C SER A 42 8.07 18.46 -7.46
N GLY A 43 7.03 18.22 -6.63
CA GLY A 43 5.65 18.04 -7.05
C GLY A 43 5.15 16.58 -7.06
N ALA A 44 5.95 15.62 -6.60
CA ALA A 44 5.54 14.22 -6.57
C ALA A 44 4.40 13.98 -5.57
N TYR A 45 3.44 13.10 -5.94
CA TYR A 45 2.36 12.67 -5.06
C TYR A 45 2.89 11.68 -4.02
N ILE A 46 2.56 11.88 -2.74
CA ILE A 46 3.16 11.12 -1.63
C ILE A 46 2.05 10.46 -0.83
N VAL A 47 2.09 9.14 -0.77
CA VAL A 47 1.31 8.30 0.15
C VAL A 47 2.23 7.89 1.29
N LEU A 48 1.88 8.20 2.53
CA LEU A 48 2.61 7.74 3.72
C LEU A 48 1.93 6.49 4.27
N ASP A 49 2.57 5.34 4.05
CA ASP A 49 2.14 4.03 4.53
C ASP A 49 2.46 3.85 6.01
N ASN A 50 1.62 3.11 6.72
CA ASN A 50 1.74 2.94 8.16
C ASN A 50 2.81 1.90 8.57
N GLY A 51 3.37 1.12 7.64
CA GLY A 51 4.45 0.17 7.86
C GLY A 51 4.06 -1.12 8.59
N VAL A 52 2.77 -1.43 8.75
CA VAL A 52 2.31 -2.60 9.52
C VAL A 52 2.82 -3.92 8.95
N VAL A 53 3.05 -3.99 7.64
CA VAL A 53 3.50 -5.22 6.95
C VAL A 53 4.91 -5.60 7.38
N GLU A 54 5.78 -4.61 7.58
CA GLU A 54 7.19 -4.79 7.93
C GLU A 54 7.37 -4.96 9.45
N THR A 55 6.62 -4.21 10.26
CA THR A 55 6.86 -4.10 11.71
C THR A 55 5.86 -4.90 12.55
N GLY A 56 4.74 -5.34 11.97
CA GLY A 56 3.64 -6.01 12.65
C GLY A 56 2.69 -5.07 13.42
N VAL A 57 3.02 -3.78 13.52
CA VAL A 57 2.20 -2.76 14.20
C VAL A 57 2.27 -1.42 13.46
N PRO A 58 1.17 -0.66 13.33
CA PRO A 58 1.22 0.66 12.70
C PRO A 58 2.30 1.56 13.33
N GLN A 59 3.16 2.11 12.49
CA GLN A 59 4.21 3.06 12.83
C GLN A 59 3.86 4.47 12.36
N ILE A 60 2.57 4.80 12.24
CA ILE A 60 2.10 6.12 11.82
C ILE A 60 1.58 6.92 13.01
N ASP A 61 1.93 8.19 13.05
CA ASP A 61 1.47 9.16 14.04
C ASP A 61 1.48 10.58 13.44
N LYS A 62 0.93 11.54 14.18
CA LYS A 62 0.88 12.95 13.77
C LYS A 62 2.26 13.52 13.43
N SER A 63 3.30 13.19 14.18
CA SER A 63 4.64 13.78 13.98
C SER A 63 5.23 13.37 12.63
N LYS A 64 4.98 12.14 12.18
CA LYS A 64 5.39 11.67 10.85
C LYS A 64 4.62 12.36 9.73
N VAL A 65 3.31 12.55 9.92
CA VAL A 65 2.48 13.33 8.98
C VAL A 65 2.94 14.77 8.91
N GLU A 66 3.28 15.38 10.03
CA GLU A 66 3.79 16.76 10.09
C GLU A 66 5.16 16.91 9.44
N ALA A 67 6.07 15.94 9.65
CA ALA A 67 7.42 15.96 9.12
C ALA A 67 7.49 15.84 7.59
N LEU A 68 6.64 14.98 7.01
CA LEU A 68 6.62 14.72 5.55
C LEU A 68 5.55 15.52 4.80
N ARG A 69 4.47 15.93 5.49
CA ARG A 69 3.29 16.58 4.91
C ARG A 69 2.74 15.80 3.69
N PRO A 70 2.47 14.50 3.77
CA PRO A 70 2.06 13.71 2.60
C PRO A 70 0.73 14.21 2.00
N HIS A 71 0.43 13.78 0.77
CA HIS A 71 -0.88 14.03 0.15
C HIS A 71 -1.96 13.10 0.69
N GLU A 72 -1.52 11.91 1.13
CA GLU A 72 -2.38 10.84 1.59
C GLU A 72 -1.66 10.02 2.66
N VAL A 73 -2.41 9.54 3.65
CA VAL A 73 -1.89 8.70 4.73
C VAL A 73 -2.68 7.41 4.82
N VAL A 74 -1.99 6.31 5.06
CA VAL A 74 -2.63 5.04 5.39
C VAL A 74 -2.98 5.05 6.88
N ALA A 75 -4.27 4.95 7.18
CA ALA A 75 -4.76 4.89 8.55
C ALA A 75 -4.21 3.64 9.28
N PRO A 76 -4.08 3.66 10.62
CA PRO A 76 -3.68 2.49 11.38
C PRO A 76 -4.59 1.28 11.11
N ASP A 77 -3.99 0.16 10.71
CA ASP A 77 -4.68 -1.12 10.59
C ASP A 77 -4.00 -2.21 11.41
N TYR A 78 -4.79 -3.16 11.90
CA TYR A 78 -4.32 -4.25 12.76
C TYR A 78 -4.66 -5.57 12.11
N LEU A 79 -3.61 -6.32 11.78
CA LEU A 79 -3.75 -7.58 11.05
C LEU A 79 -4.72 -8.51 11.77
N TYR A 80 -5.77 -8.90 11.05
CA TYR A 80 -6.80 -9.83 11.52
C TYR A 80 -7.73 -9.32 12.64
N ASP A 81 -7.78 -8.01 12.87
CA ASP A 81 -8.61 -7.41 13.93
C ASP A 81 -9.48 -6.29 13.35
N VAL A 82 -10.76 -6.60 13.08
CA VAL A 82 -11.70 -5.64 12.46
C VAL A 82 -12.01 -4.48 13.39
N GLU A 83 -12.36 -4.79 14.63
CA GLU A 83 -12.84 -3.79 15.60
C GLU A 83 -11.75 -2.75 15.85
N ARG A 84 -10.54 -3.21 16.18
CA ARG A 84 -9.41 -2.31 16.41
C ARG A 84 -9.02 -1.53 15.16
N THR A 85 -9.05 -2.17 13.99
CA THR A 85 -8.74 -1.50 12.71
C THR A 85 -9.73 -0.37 12.44
N CYS A 86 -11.03 -0.61 12.58
CA CYS A 86 -12.04 0.42 12.35
C CYS A 86 -11.99 1.53 13.39
N GLU A 87 -11.85 1.19 14.68
CA GLU A 87 -11.81 2.17 15.77
C GLU A 87 -10.59 3.09 15.68
N GLU A 88 -9.39 2.52 15.53
CA GLU A 88 -8.15 3.30 15.49
C GLU A 88 -8.01 4.08 14.18
N SER A 89 -8.50 3.53 13.05
CA SER A 89 -8.60 4.29 11.79
C SER A 89 -9.51 5.51 11.93
N ALA A 90 -10.67 5.37 12.58
CA ALA A 90 -11.60 6.48 12.78
C ALA A 90 -11.02 7.57 13.69
N LYS A 91 -10.40 7.18 14.82
CA LYS A 91 -9.71 8.12 15.73
C LYS A 91 -8.59 8.87 15.02
N PHE A 92 -7.75 8.15 14.28
CA PHE A 92 -6.67 8.74 13.50
C PHE A 92 -7.20 9.68 12.42
N ALA A 93 -8.23 9.27 11.67
CA ALA A 93 -8.86 10.11 10.66
C ALA A 93 -9.41 11.41 11.26
N ALA A 94 -10.09 11.34 12.42
CA ALA A 94 -10.58 12.54 13.11
C ALA A 94 -9.45 13.50 13.47
N LEU A 95 -8.33 12.99 14.01
CA LEU A 95 -7.13 13.77 14.30
C LEU A 95 -6.55 14.42 13.04
N ILE A 96 -6.31 13.63 11.99
CA ILE A 96 -5.71 14.13 10.75
C ILE A 96 -6.62 15.15 10.05
N ARG A 97 -7.94 14.93 10.03
CA ARG A 97 -8.88 15.90 9.44
C ARG A 97 -8.92 17.21 10.20
N SER A 98 -8.79 17.17 11.53
CA SER A 98 -8.77 18.37 12.35
C SER A 98 -7.51 19.22 12.13
N GLU A 99 -6.37 18.59 11.89
CA GLU A 99 -5.07 19.27 11.85
C GLU A 99 -4.52 19.48 10.42
N PHE A 100 -4.87 18.58 9.52
CA PHE A 100 -4.39 18.51 8.14
C PHE A 100 -5.56 18.21 7.19
N PRO A 101 -6.56 19.12 7.08
CA PRO A 101 -7.84 18.84 6.42
C PRO A 101 -7.74 18.45 4.93
N THR A 102 -6.63 18.79 4.28
CA THR A 102 -6.37 18.50 2.87
C THR A 102 -5.75 17.11 2.63
N ILE A 103 -5.27 16.43 3.67
CA ILE A 103 -4.67 15.11 3.56
C ILE A 103 -5.78 14.06 3.40
N LYS A 104 -5.60 13.17 2.42
CA LYS A 104 -6.50 12.04 2.20
C LYS A 104 -6.20 10.88 3.13
N ILE A 105 -7.23 10.13 3.51
CA ILE A 105 -7.15 8.96 4.37
C ILE A 105 -7.40 7.71 3.55
N MET A 106 -6.37 6.86 3.43
CA MET A 106 -6.51 5.51 2.90
C MET A 106 -6.81 4.54 4.04
N CYS A 107 -7.88 3.76 3.91
CA CYS A 107 -8.24 2.73 4.89
C CYS A 107 -7.97 1.34 4.31
N VAL A 108 -7.42 0.45 5.15
CA VAL A 108 -7.02 -0.90 4.73
C VAL A 108 -7.91 -1.93 5.42
N PRO A 109 -8.86 -2.56 4.72
CA PRO A 109 -9.72 -3.57 5.33
C PRO A 109 -8.90 -4.73 5.89
N GLN A 110 -9.27 -5.16 7.10
CA GLN A 110 -8.70 -6.30 7.82
C GLN A 110 -9.79 -7.29 8.21
N GLY A 111 -9.40 -8.47 8.69
CA GLY A 111 -10.34 -9.46 9.23
C GLY A 111 -9.72 -10.83 9.41
N ASN A 112 -10.36 -11.71 10.17
CA ASN A 112 -9.90 -13.07 10.41
C ASN A 112 -10.67 -14.11 9.57
N SER A 113 -11.79 -13.69 8.96
CA SER A 113 -12.67 -14.50 8.13
C SER A 113 -13.16 -13.73 6.90
N PRO A 114 -13.72 -14.42 5.88
CA PRO A 114 -14.36 -13.77 4.73
C PRO A 114 -15.45 -12.78 5.13
N LYS A 115 -16.25 -13.15 6.12
CA LYS A 115 -17.33 -12.30 6.63
C LYS A 115 -16.76 -11.03 7.25
N GLU A 116 -15.85 -11.17 8.21
CA GLU A 116 -15.21 -10.04 8.89
C GLU A 116 -14.49 -9.09 7.92
N TYR A 117 -13.76 -9.64 6.95
CA TYR A 117 -13.05 -8.83 5.96
C TYR A 117 -14.02 -7.98 5.12
N MET A 118 -15.12 -8.58 4.66
CA MET A 118 -16.13 -7.87 3.88
C MET A 118 -16.91 -6.86 4.74
N GLU A 119 -17.15 -7.16 6.02
CA GLU A 119 -17.74 -6.22 6.98
C GLU A 119 -16.84 -5.00 7.20
N CYS A 120 -15.53 -5.21 7.39
CA CYS A 120 -14.56 -4.13 7.50
C CYS A 120 -14.50 -3.26 6.23
N LEU A 121 -14.47 -3.90 5.05
CA LEU A 121 -14.53 -3.18 3.77
C LEU A 121 -15.79 -2.33 3.66
N LYS A 122 -16.95 -2.88 4.02
CA LYS A 122 -18.22 -2.14 3.99
C LYS A 122 -18.18 -0.93 4.93
N VAL A 123 -17.67 -1.09 6.16
CA VAL A 123 -17.51 0.02 7.11
C VAL A 123 -16.70 1.16 6.50
N PHE A 124 -15.59 0.86 5.81
CA PHE A 124 -14.77 1.89 5.19
C PHE A 124 -15.39 2.52 3.94
N VAL A 125 -16.14 1.75 3.14
CA VAL A 125 -16.89 2.30 2.00
C VAL A 125 -17.97 3.28 2.47
N ASP A 126 -18.66 2.97 3.57
CA ASP A 126 -19.73 3.80 4.12
C ASP A 126 -19.19 4.97 5.00
N ALA A 127 -17.87 4.99 5.28
CA ALA A 127 -17.26 5.98 6.16
C ALA A 127 -16.97 7.31 5.43
N PRO A 128 -17.58 8.44 5.83
CA PRO A 128 -17.40 9.73 5.13
C PRO A 128 -15.99 10.31 5.25
N TRP A 129 -15.16 9.77 6.15
CA TRP A 129 -13.78 10.18 6.36
C TRP A 129 -12.76 9.34 5.58
N CYS A 130 -13.18 8.22 4.96
CA CYS A 130 -12.35 7.38 4.10
C CYS A 130 -12.36 7.92 2.67
N ASP A 131 -11.20 8.31 2.13
CA ASP A 131 -11.10 8.80 0.76
C ASP A 131 -10.64 7.73 -0.23
N VAL A 132 -9.95 6.70 0.26
CA VAL A 132 -9.30 5.67 -0.56
C VAL A 132 -9.35 4.32 0.15
N ILE A 133 -9.62 3.25 -0.58
CA ILE A 133 -9.46 1.87 -0.07
C ILE A 133 -8.09 1.32 -0.48
N GLY A 134 -7.31 0.86 0.49
CA GLY A 134 -6.07 0.12 0.28
C GLY A 134 -6.31 -1.39 0.31
N LEU A 135 -6.07 -2.09 -0.79
CA LEU A 135 -6.24 -3.55 -0.87
C LEU A 135 -4.90 -4.29 -0.73
N GLY A 136 -4.51 -4.56 0.51
CA GLY A 136 -3.31 -5.30 0.86
C GLY A 136 -3.40 -6.81 0.63
N LYS A 137 -2.33 -7.53 0.98
CA LYS A 137 -2.29 -9.01 0.92
C LYS A 137 -3.31 -9.68 1.84
N ALA A 138 -3.80 -8.96 2.85
CA ALA A 138 -4.89 -9.42 3.71
C ALA A 138 -6.18 -9.72 2.92
N ALA A 139 -6.38 -9.10 1.74
CA ALA A 139 -7.54 -9.33 0.89
C ALA A 139 -7.81 -10.81 0.53
N SER A 140 -6.81 -11.70 0.56
CA SER A 140 -7.05 -13.15 0.48
C SER A 140 -8.07 -13.69 1.49
N LEU A 141 -8.25 -12.99 2.62
CA LEU A 141 -9.21 -13.32 3.67
C LEU A 141 -10.66 -13.16 3.21
N ALA A 142 -10.92 -12.36 2.17
CA ALA A 142 -12.23 -12.26 1.54
C ALA A 142 -12.76 -13.60 1.01
N LEU A 143 -11.89 -14.59 0.79
CA LEU A 143 -12.25 -15.92 0.27
C LEU A 143 -12.07 -17.04 1.29
N THR A 144 -11.01 -16.96 2.10
CA THR A 144 -10.61 -18.05 2.99
C THR A 144 -10.33 -17.54 4.39
N PRO A 145 -10.86 -18.17 5.45
CA PRO A 145 -10.55 -17.77 6.82
C PRO A 145 -9.07 -18.00 7.15
N LYS A 146 -8.52 -17.24 8.10
CA LYS A 146 -7.10 -17.30 8.48
C LYS A 146 -6.64 -18.70 8.86
N VAL A 147 -7.49 -19.46 9.55
CA VAL A 147 -7.19 -20.84 9.99
C VAL A 147 -6.97 -21.82 8.84
N ALA A 148 -7.61 -21.56 7.68
CA ALA A 148 -7.46 -22.36 6.47
C ALA A 148 -6.39 -21.79 5.52
N ARG A 149 -5.79 -20.64 5.86
CA ARG A 149 -4.81 -19.96 5.04
C ARG A 149 -3.42 -20.54 5.32
N PRO A 150 -2.64 -20.90 4.27
CA PRO A 150 -1.24 -21.22 4.48
C PRO A 150 -0.51 -19.99 5.06
N LYS A 151 0.48 -20.22 5.94
CA LYS A 151 1.27 -19.14 6.60
C LYS A 151 1.81 -18.11 5.60
N ARG A 152 2.09 -18.55 4.37
CA ARG A 152 2.34 -17.69 3.20
C ARG A 152 1.23 -17.97 2.19
N PRO A 153 0.25 -17.07 2.01
CA PRO A 153 -0.77 -17.24 0.98
C PRO A 153 -0.11 -17.39 -0.38
N MET A 154 -0.57 -18.35 -1.19
CA MET A 154 -0.14 -18.39 -2.58
C MET A 154 -0.61 -17.11 -3.28
N PRO A 155 0.17 -16.56 -4.24
CA PRO A 155 -0.19 -15.34 -4.95
C PRO A 155 -1.62 -15.37 -5.52
N ALA A 156 -2.07 -16.51 -6.04
CA ALA A 156 -3.42 -16.69 -6.57
C ALA A 156 -4.53 -16.37 -5.55
N PHE A 157 -4.36 -16.70 -4.26
CA PHE A 157 -5.36 -16.38 -3.23
C PHE A 157 -5.42 -14.87 -2.95
N VAL A 158 -4.28 -14.18 -2.99
CA VAL A 158 -4.24 -12.72 -2.81
C VAL A 158 -4.96 -12.04 -3.98
N VAL A 159 -4.66 -12.45 -5.21
CA VAL A 159 -5.29 -11.91 -6.42
C VAL A 159 -6.80 -12.16 -6.40
N ALA A 160 -7.23 -13.39 -6.11
CA ALA A 160 -8.64 -13.75 -6.08
C ALA A 160 -9.39 -12.99 -4.96
N GLY A 161 -8.75 -12.80 -3.80
CA GLY A 161 -9.31 -12.02 -2.70
C GLY A 161 -9.48 -10.54 -3.03
N ARG A 162 -8.44 -9.93 -3.64
CA ARG A 162 -8.53 -8.55 -4.16
C ARG A 162 -9.61 -8.42 -5.23
N HIS A 163 -9.68 -9.37 -6.17
CA HIS A 163 -10.71 -9.40 -7.20
C HIS A 163 -12.12 -9.46 -6.58
N ARG A 164 -12.33 -10.28 -5.55
CA ARG A 164 -13.61 -10.33 -4.83
C ARG A 164 -13.97 -8.99 -4.20
N ALA A 165 -13.02 -8.34 -3.51
CA ALA A 165 -13.24 -7.02 -2.92
C ALA A 165 -13.58 -5.97 -3.99
N LEU A 166 -12.84 -5.95 -5.11
CA LEU A 166 -13.09 -5.04 -6.23
C LEU A 166 -14.44 -5.28 -6.91
N THR A 167 -14.82 -6.56 -7.08
CA THR A 167 -16.12 -6.93 -7.65
C THR A 167 -17.25 -6.45 -6.74
N TYR A 168 -17.13 -6.64 -5.43
CA TYR A 168 -18.09 -6.10 -4.47
C TYR A 168 -18.23 -4.58 -4.58
N LEU A 169 -17.12 -3.84 -4.66
CA LEU A 169 -17.15 -2.37 -4.82
C LEU A 169 -17.92 -1.96 -6.10
N MET A 170 -17.71 -2.68 -7.19
CA MET A 170 -18.44 -2.47 -8.44
C MET A 170 -19.93 -2.82 -8.32
N GLU A 171 -20.26 -3.94 -7.67
CA GLU A 171 -21.65 -4.39 -7.46
C GLU A 171 -22.47 -3.40 -6.62
N VAL A 172 -21.86 -2.78 -5.62
CA VAL A 172 -22.53 -1.75 -4.79
C VAL A 172 -22.45 -0.35 -5.39
N GLY A 173 -21.83 -0.20 -6.56
CA GLY A 173 -21.68 1.09 -7.24
C GLY A 173 -20.80 2.08 -6.47
N ALA A 174 -19.89 1.60 -5.62
CA ALA A 174 -18.96 2.48 -4.90
C ALA A 174 -17.98 3.09 -5.91
N GLU A 175 -17.81 4.41 -5.89
CA GLU A 175 -16.85 5.14 -6.74
C GLU A 175 -15.51 5.44 -6.02
N ILE A 176 -15.39 5.01 -4.76
CA ILE A 176 -14.22 5.28 -3.93
C ILE A 176 -12.94 4.76 -4.63
N PRO A 177 -11.89 5.60 -4.78
CA PRO A 177 -10.64 5.19 -5.38
C PRO A 177 -9.98 4.04 -4.61
N VAL A 178 -9.34 3.14 -5.36
CA VAL A 178 -8.64 1.97 -4.81
C VAL A 178 -7.15 2.05 -5.12
N HIS A 179 -6.34 1.76 -4.11
CA HIS A 179 -4.91 1.52 -4.22
C HIS A 179 -4.60 0.05 -3.95
N ILE A 180 -3.86 -0.60 -4.83
CA ILE A 180 -3.42 -1.99 -4.65
C ILE A 180 -2.12 -1.99 -3.86
N LEU A 181 -2.20 -2.40 -2.58
CA LEU A 181 -1.07 -2.36 -1.65
C LEU A 181 -0.13 -3.57 -1.81
N GLY A 182 1.08 -3.37 -2.33
CA GLY A 182 2.10 -4.39 -2.48
C GLY A 182 1.78 -5.44 -3.54
N LEU A 183 2.01 -5.09 -4.80
CA LEU A 183 1.93 -6.01 -5.94
C LEU A 183 2.88 -7.21 -5.76
N GLY A 184 2.36 -8.43 -5.86
CA GLY A 184 3.13 -9.66 -5.67
C GLY A 184 3.81 -10.14 -6.96
N HIS A 185 3.19 -9.89 -8.11
CA HIS A 185 3.66 -10.26 -9.43
C HIS A 185 3.12 -9.31 -10.54
N PRO A 186 3.90 -8.99 -11.59
CA PRO A 186 3.47 -8.07 -12.66
C PRO A 186 2.17 -8.46 -13.37
N ASN A 187 1.90 -9.76 -13.54
CA ASN A 187 0.66 -10.24 -14.17
C ASN A 187 -0.62 -9.79 -13.47
N GLU A 188 -0.55 -9.45 -12.18
CA GLU A 188 -1.71 -8.92 -11.45
C GLU A 188 -2.16 -7.56 -11.99
N LEU A 189 -1.27 -6.77 -12.59
CA LEU A 189 -1.59 -5.46 -13.17
C LEU A 189 -2.69 -5.56 -14.24
N ARG A 190 -2.70 -6.65 -15.02
CA ARG A 190 -3.73 -6.90 -16.04
C ARG A 190 -5.11 -7.15 -15.43
N VAL A 191 -5.15 -7.77 -14.24
CA VAL A 191 -6.40 -8.01 -13.51
C VAL A 191 -6.94 -6.70 -12.97
N TYR A 192 -6.10 -5.92 -12.30
CA TYR A 192 -6.55 -4.69 -11.64
C TYR A 192 -6.85 -3.56 -12.63
N GLY A 193 -6.19 -3.53 -13.78
CA GLY A 193 -6.46 -2.57 -14.85
C GLY A 193 -7.87 -2.67 -15.46
N ALA A 194 -8.59 -3.76 -15.22
CA ALA A 194 -9.98 -3.91 -15.65
C ALA A 194 -11.00 -3.19 -14.74
N PHE A 195 -10.58 -2.71 -13.56
CA PHE A 195 -11.46 -2.07 -12.59
C PHE A 195 -11.28 -0.53 -12.62
N PRO A 196 -12.34 0.25 -12.92
CA PRO A 196 -12.21 1.69 -13.17
C PRO A 196 -11.72 2.48 -11.94
N ASN A 197 -12.07 2.02 -10.73
CA ASN A 197 -11.71 2.73 -9.51
C ASN A 197 -10.28 2.42 -9.03
N VAL A 198 -9.60 1.44 -9.62
CA VAL A 198 -8.21 1.16 -9.29
C VAL A 198 -7.33 2.23 -9.93
N ARG A 199 -6.90 3.19 -9.11
CA ARG A 199 -6.11 4.33 -9.58
C ARG A 199 -4.62 4.04 -9.55
N SER A 200 -4.13 3.27 -8.57
CA SER A 200 -2.69 3.09 -8.36
C SER A 200 -2.33 1.77 -7.68
N VAL A 201 -1.04 1.44 -7.74
CA VAL A 201 -0.42 0.27 -7.14
C VAL A 201 0.98 0.62 -6.65
N ASP A 202 1.41 0.06 -5.53
CA ASP A 202 2.81 0.08 -5.09
C ASP A 202 3.45 -1.31 -5.18
N THR A 203 4.78 -1.33 -5.30
CA THR A 203 5.52 -2.57 -5.23
C THR A 203 7.00 -2.37 -4.90
N SER A 204 7.56 -3.32 -4.17
CA SER A 204 9.00 -3.51 -4.04
C SER A 204 9.49 -4.74 -4.82
N TRP A 205 8.66 -5.33 -5.69
CA TRP A 205 8.91 -6.62 -6.37
C TRP A 205 10.25 -6.67 -7.10
N CYS A 206 10.61 -5.61 -7.83
CA CYS A 206 11.87 -5.52 -8.57
C CYS A 206 13.10 -5.65 -7.67
N PHE A 207 13.02 -5.21 -6.41
CA PHE A 207 14.09 -5.35 -5.44
C PHE A 207 13.99 -6.66 -4.64
N ARG A 208 12.78 -7.02 -4.22
CA ARG A 208 12.53 -8.24 -3.46
C ARG A 208 13.01 -9.49 -4.19
N VAL A 209 12.76 -9.57 -5.50
CA VAL A 209 13.15 -10.71 -6.33
C VAL A 209 14.66 -10.86 -6.41
N VAL A 210 15.40 -9.76 -6.64
CA VAL A 210 16.87 -9.83 -6.74
C VAL A 210 17.55 -10.07 -5.39
N GLN A 211 16.89 -9.68 -4.29
CA GLN A 211 17.36 -9.96 -2.93
C GLN A 211 17.06 -11.39 -2.48
N GLU A 212 16.17 -12.10 -3.19
CA GLU A 212 15.69 -13.45 -2.88
C GLU A 212 15.00 -13.54 -1.49
N GLN A 213 14.31 -12.47 -1.09
CA GLN A 213 13.64 -12.39 0.21
C GLN A 213 12.11 -12.38 0.09
N ALA A 214 11.42 -12.70 1.19
CA ALA A 214 9.96 -12.64 1.26
C ALA A 214 9.42 -11.21 1.41
N VAL A 215 10.21 -10.34 2.05
CA VAL A 215 10.01 -8.90 2.22
C VAL A 215 11.30 -8.23 1.76
N THR A 216 11.22 -7.03 1.21
CA THR A 216 12.42 -6.28 0.82
C THR A 216 13.17 -5.85 2.08
N ASP A 217 14.47 -6.11 2.11
CA ASP A 217 15.38 -5.43 3.02
C ASP A 217 15.68 -4.05 2.45
N PHE A 218 15.11 -3.02 3.08
CA PHE A 218 15.25 -1.63 2.65
C PHE A 218 16.60 -1.01 3.00
N HIS A 219 17.43 -1.66 3.80
CA HIS A 219 18.78 -1.18 4.12
C HIS A 219 19.86 -1.84 3.25
N ARG A 220 19.48 -2.84 2.45
CA ARG A 220 20.43 -3.64 1.68
C ARG A 220 21.03 -2.91 0.48
N GLN A 221 22.35 -2.78 0.47
CA GLN A 221 23.11 -2.47 -0.74
C GLN A 221 23.05 -3.65 -1.71
N LEU A 222 22.71 -3.39 -2.98
CA LEU A 222 22.68 -4.38 -4.04
C LEU A 222 24.04 -4.46 -4.73
N SER A 223 24.41 -5.65 -5.18
CA SER A 223 25.56 -5.82 -6.08
C SER A 223 25.28 -5.16 -7.44
N PRO A 224 26.31 -4.85 -8.26
CA PRO A 224 26.11 -4.31 -9.60
C PRO A 224 25.19 -5.16 -10.48
N SER A 225 25.28 -6.50 -10.39
CA SER A 225 24.41 -7.40 -11.16
C SER A 225 22.96 -7.39 -10.67
N GLN A 226 22.74 -7.33 -9.34
CA GLN A 226 21.40 -7.19 -8.78
C GLN A 226 20.77 -5.84 -9.11
N LEU A 227 21.58 -4.78 -9.14
CA LEU A 227 21.14 -3.44 -9.50
C LEU A 227 20.69 -3.37 -10.96
N GLU A 228 21.50 -3.89 -11.88
CA GLU A 228 21.15 -3.98 -13.29
C GLU A 228 19.85 -4.77 -13.49
N LYS A 229 19.74 -5.92 -12.81
CA LYS A 229 18.52 -6.71 -12.89
C LYS A 229 17.30 -5.97 -12.33
N SER A 230 17.46 -5.21 -11.26
CA SER A 230 16.37 -4.40 -10.70
C SER A 230 15.89 -3.35 -11.69
N LYS A 231 16.80 -2.66 -12.38
CA LYS A 231 16.47 -1.68 -13.43
C LYS A 231 15.68 -2.30 -14.58
N GLU A 232 16.08 -3.48 -15.06
CA GLU A 232 15.31 -4.22 -16.07
C GLU A 232 13.88 -4.52 -15.60
N LEU A 233 13.73 -4.99 -14.36
CA LEU A 233 12.42 -5.31 -13.79
C LEU A 233 11.56 -4.06 -13.56
N MET A 234 12.15 -2.93 -13.18
CA MET A 234 11.47 -1.65 -13.07
C MET A 234 10.97 -1.16 -14.43
N ALA A 235 11.83 -1.15 -15.44
CA ALA A 235 11.45 -0.76 -16.81
C ALA A 235 10.32 -1.65 -17.36
N PHE A 236 10.37 -2.95 -17.05
CA PHE A 236 9.27 -3.87 -17.38
C PHE A 236 7.95 -3.48 -16.70
N LEU A 237 7.94 -3.23 -15.39
CA LEU A 237 6.74 -2.81 -14.65
C LEU A 237 6.17 -1.48 -15.17
N GLU A 238 7.04 -0.50 -15.43
CA GLU A 238 6.64 0.79 -16.00
C GLU A 238 5.99 0.61 -17.38
N SER A 239 6.55 -0.27 -18.23
CA SER A 239 5.96 -0.58 -19.54
C SER A 239 4.56 -1.18 -19.46
N MET A 240 4.23 -1.87 -18.36
CA MET A 240 2.91 -2.49 -18.15
C MET A 240 1.85 -1.51 -17.63
N CYS A 241 2.27 -0.33 -17.15
CA CYS A 241 1.37 0.68 -16.58
C CYS A 241 1.14 1.89 -17.51
N LYS A 242 1.87 1.95 -18.64
CA LYS A 242 1.62 2.89 -19.76
C LYS A 242 0.37 2.48 -20.52
#